data_AF-A0A7Y5X1Y2-F1
#
_entry.id   AF-A0A7Y5X1Y2-F1
#
_cell.length_a   1.000
_cell.length_b   1.000
_cell.length_c   1.000
_cell.angle_alpha   90.00
_cell.angle_beta   90.00
_cell.angle_gamma   90.00
#
_symmetry.space_group_name_H-M   'P 1'
#
loop_
_entity.id
_entity.type
_entity.pdbx_description
1 polymer ?
#
loop_
_entity_poly.entity_id
_entity_poly.type
_entity_poly.pdbx_seq_one_letter_code
_entity_poly.pdbx_strand_id
1 'polypeptide(L)' 'MGRVGGSSGKRVVDLGAPLADGKSVGGGSAQADVTGFSILQAESQNDAMKLLEGHPHFQTPGGASIEVFEFLDVPGM' A
#
# COMPACT_ATOMS: atom_id res chain seq x y z
N MET A 1 12.14 -10.73 -17.38
CA MET A 1 11.32 -10.26 -16.25
C MET A 1 12.24 -9.51 -15.30
N GLY A 2 12.29 -8.17 -15.42
CA GLY A 2 13.28 -7.33 -14.76
C GLY A 2 12.95 -7.08 -13.29
N ARG A 3 13.97 -7.19 -12.43
CA ARG A 3 13.90 -6.92 -10.99
C ARG A 3 13.72 -5.42 -10.76
N VAL A 4 12.63 -5.02 -10.09
CA VAL A 4 12.46 -3.67 -9.54
C VAL A 4 13.32 -3.56 -8.28
N GLY A 5 13.97 -2.41 -8.13
CA GLY A 5 15.14 -2.17 -7.29
C GLY A 5 14.91 -1.98 -5.80
N GLY A 6 16.03 -1.88 -5.08
CA GLY A 6 16.08 -1.56 -3.65
C GLY A 6 15.82 -2.77 -2.75
N SER A 7 16.40 -2.77 -1.55
CA SER A 7 16.31 -3.83 -0.52
C SER A 7 14.88 -4.24 -0.11
N SER A 8 13.85 -3.53 -0.59
CA SER A 8 12.43 -3.78 -0.35
C SER A 8 11.88 -5.03 -1.06
N GLY A 9 12.55 -5.56 -2.09
CA GLY A 9 12.05 -6.70 -2.87
C GLY A 9 11.87 -8.02 -2.11
N LYS A 10 12.45 -8.18 -0.91
CA LYS A 10 12.27 -9.39 -0.06
C LYS A 10 11.11 -9.27 0.93
N ARG A 11 10.51 -8.08 1.04
CA ARG A 11 9.44 -7.77 1.99
C ARG A 11 8.10 -7.53 1.32
N VAL A 12 8.05 -7.53 -0.01
CA VAL A 12 6.79 -7.50 -0.74
C VAL A 12 6.19 -8.90 -0.75
N VAL A 13 5.03 -9.06 -0.11
CA VAL A 13 4.22 -10.28 -0.14
C VAL A 13 3.38 -10.30 -1.41
N ASP A 14 2.82 -9.14 -1.75
CA ASP A 14 2.09 -8.90 -2.99
C ASP A 14 2.43 -7.51 -3.54
N LEU A 15 2.81 -7.45 -4.81
CA LEU A 15 3.02 -6.17 -5.50
C LEU A 15 1.70 -5.41 -5.70
N GLY A 16 0.58 -6.12 -5.64
CA GLY A 16 -0.76 -5.61 -5.84
C GLY A 16 -0.97 -5.08 -7.26
N ALA A 17 -1.78 -4.04 -7.38
CA ALA A 17 -2.15 -3.46 -8.66
C ALA A 17 -2.58 -1.98 -8.51
N PRO A 18 -2.50 -1.19 -9.60
CA PRO A 18 -3.27 0.04 -9.68
C PRO A 18 -4.78 -0.25 -9.56
N LEU A 19 -5.52 0.70 -9.01
CA LEU A 19 -6.96 0.61 -8.82
C LEU A 19 -7.69 1.64 -9.69
N ALA A 20 -8.90 1.26 -10.13
CA ALA A 20 -9.82 2.17 -10.80
C ALA A 20 -10.78 2.81 -9.77
N ASP A 21 -11.68 3.68 -10.25
CA ASP A 21 -12.64 4.37 -9.39
C ASP A 21 -13.42 3.41 -8.48
N GLY A 22 -13.37 3.70 -7.18
CA GLY A 22 -14.07 2.92 -6.16
C GLY A 22 -15.59 3.08 -6.23
N LYS A 23 -16.32 2.05 -5.83
CA LYS A 23 -17.77 2.08 -5.62
C LYS A 23 -18.12 1.53 -4.25
N SER A 24 -19.06 2.17 -3.57
CA SER A 24 -19.55 1.69 -2.28
C SER A 24 -20.77 0.80 -2.46
N VAL A 25 -20.85 -0.25 -1.63
CA VAL A 25 -22.01 -1.14 -1.49
C VAL A 25 -22.44 -1.13 -0.02
N GLY A 26 -23.74 -1.02 0.25
CA GLY A 26 -24.28 -0.97 1.63
C GLY A 26 -24.38 0.43 2.25
N GLY A 27 -23.97 1.48 1.53
CA GLY A 27 -24.09 2.89 1.95
C GLY A 27 -22.77 3.67 1.87
N GLY A 28 -22.85 5.00 1.90
CA GLY A 28 -21.69 5.91 1.85
C GLY A 28 -21.14 6.17 0.45
N SER A 29 -20.22 7.13 0.35
CA SER A 29 -19.43 7.40 -0.86
C SER A 29 -18.13 6.60 -0.84
N ALA A 30 -17.66 6.17 -2.00
CA ALA A 30 -16.33 5.58 -2.09
C ALA A 30 -15.29 6.69 -1.86
N GLN A 31 -14.33 6.46 -0.98
CA GLN A 31 -13.11 7.26 -0.96
C GLN A 31 -12.29 6.86 -2.19
N ALA A 32 -12.43 7.66 -3.25
CA ALA A 32 -11.87 7.39 -4.58
C ALA A 32 -10.40 7.83 -4.72
N ASP A 33 -9.74 8.19 -3.62
CA ASP A 33 -8.38 8.73 -3.64
C ASP A 33 -7.30 7.61 -3.60
N VAL A 34 -7.70 6.36 -3.33
CA VAL A 34 -6.79 5.21 -3.33
C VAL A 34 -6.62 4.68 -4.76
N THR A 35 -5.42 4.83 -5.31
CA THR A 35 -5.13 4.54 -6.73
C THR A 35 -4.29 3.27 -6.93
N GLY A 36 -3.93 2.57 -5.86
CA GLY A 36 -3.16 1.34 -5.90
C GLY A 36 -3.00 0.71 -4.53
N PHE A 37 -2.58 -0.56 -4.50
CA PHE A 37 -2.23 -1.25 -3.26
C PHE A 37 -0.99 -2.14 -3.46
N SER A 38 -0.35 -2.48 -2.35
CA SER A 38 0.65 -3.55 -2.23
C SER A 38 0.57 -4.13 -0.82
N ILE A 39 1.01 -5.37 -0.62
CA ILE A 39 1.08 -6.02 0.69
C ILE A 39 2.55 -6.24 1.04
N LEU A 40 2.94 -5.76 2.23
CA LEU A 40 4.32 -5.81 2.72
C LEU A 40 4.40 -6.61 4.02
N GLN A 41 5.49 -7.35 4.21
CA GLN A 41 5.88 -7.98 5.46
C GLN A 41 6.90 -7.08 6.19
N ALA A 42 6.55 -6.65 7.38
CA ALA A 42 7.41 -5.92 8.31
C ALA A 42 7.27 -6.48 9.72
N GLU A 43 8.21 -6.16 10.60
CA GLU A 43 8.14 -6.53 12.02
C GLU A 43 7.19 -5.62 12.82
N SER A 44 6.88 -4.44 12.28
CA SER A 44 5.98 -3.45 12.87
C SER A 44 5.48 -2.45 11.82
N GLN A 45 4.40 -1.73 12.11
CA GLN A 45 3.93 -0.63 11.25
C GLN A 45 5.01 0.46 11.07
N ASN A 46 5.77 0.78 12.12
CA ASN A 46 6.86 1.75 12.02
C ASN A 46 7.98 1.28 11.07
N ASP A 47 8.29 -0.01 11.05
CA ASP A 47 9.28 -0.54 10.11
C ASP A 47 8.74 -0.58 8.68
N ALA A 48 7.44 -0.81 8.50
CA ALA A 48 6.79 -0.63 7.20
C ALA A 48 6.89 0.83 6.72
N MET A 49 6.66 1.81 7.60
CA MET A 49 6.82 3.23 7.26
C MET A 49 8.26 3.56 6.83
N LYS A 50 9.28 3.07 7.56
CA LYS A 50 10.70 3.26 7.20
C LYS A 50 11.03 2.65 5.84
N LEU A 51 10.46 1.49 5.51
CA LEU A 51 10.66 0.86 4.19
C LEU A 51 10.09 1.67 3.03
N LEU A 52 9.10 2.51 3.32
CA LEU A 52 8.45 3.40 2.36
C LEU A 52 9.09 4.78 2.29
N GLU A 53 10.03 5.13 3.18
CA GLU A 53 10.75 6.39 3.11
C GLU A 53 11.45 6.56 1.76
N GLY A 54 11.25 7.71 1.11
CA GLY A 54 11.83 7.98 -0.21
C GLY A 54 11.19 7.21 -1.36
N HIS A 55 10.01 6.60 -1.16
CA HIS A 55 9.33 5.86 -2.23
C HIS A 55 9.07 6.77 -3.45
N PRO A 56 9.26 6.27 -4.70
CA PRO A 56 9.14 7.09 -5.90
C PRO A 56 7.79 7.80 -6.06
N HIS A 57 6.72 7.24 -5.48
CA HIS A 57 5.40 7.86 -5.55
C HIS A 57 5.33 9.21 -4.85
N PHE A 58 6.16 9.46 -3.83
CA PHE A 58 6.22 10.77 -3.16
C PHE A 58 6.80 11.88 -4.07
N GLN A 59 7.43 11.52 -5.18
CA GLN A 59 7.94 12.47 -6.17
C GLN A 59 6.93 12.78 -7.28
N THR A 60 5.73 12.18 -7.22
CA THR A 60 4.68 12.40 -8.22
C THR A 60 4.13 13.83 -8.10
N PRO A 61 4.03 14.58 -9.21
CA PRO A 61 3.36 15.88 -9.22
C PRO A 61 1.94 15.78 -8.67
N GLY A 62 1.57 16.67 -7.75
CA GLY A 62 0.27 16.64 -7.07
C GLY A 62 0.29 16.03 -5.66
N GLY A 63 1.45 15.55 -5.19
CA GLY A 63 1.64 15.19 -3.78
C GLY A 63 0.96 13.87 -3.40
N ALA A 64 1.32 12.79 -4.07
CA ALA A 64 0.81 11.46 -3.71
C ALA A 64 1.28 11.03 -2.31
N SER A 65 0.41 10.32 -1.61
CA SER A 65 0.64 9.75 -0.28
C SER A 65 0.58 8.22 -0.33
N ILE A 66 1.05 7.58 0.74
CA ILE A 66 0.87 6.16 0.99
C ILE A 66 0.32 6.02 2.40
N GLU A 67 -0.84 5.37 2.53
CA GLU A 67 -1.43 5.01 3.80
C GLU A 67 -1.04 3.58 4.16
N VAL A 68 -0.63 3.36 5.41
CA VAL A 68 -0.12 2.06 5.88
C VAL A 68 -1.09 1.47 6.89
N PHE A 69 -1.74 0.37 6.51
CA PHE A 69 -2.65 -0.37 7.36
C PHE A 69 -2.02 -1.70 7.77
N GLU A 70 -2.17 -2.05 9.05
CA GLU A 70 -1.78 -3.36 9.56
C GLU A 70 -2.91 -4.37 9.34
N PHE A 71 -2.55 -5.58 8.91
CA PHE A 71 -3.50 -6.69 8.90
C PHE A 71 -3.69 -7.14 10.33
N LEU A 72 -4.90 -6.93 10.85
CA LEU A 72 -5.29 -7.42 12.16
C LEU A 72 -5.79 -8.85 12.03
N ASP A 73 -5.58 -9.63 13.08
CA ASP A 73 -6.17 -10.96 13.19
C ASP A 73 -7.69 -10.85 13.09
N VAL A 74 -8.29 -11.77 12.35
CA VAL A 74 -9.75 -11.79 12.24
C VAL A 74 -10.31 -12.35 13.54
N PRO A 75 -11.22 -11.63 14.23
CA PRO A 75 -11.75 -12.10 15.50
C PRO A 75 -12.39 -13.49 15.37
N GLY A 76 -11.90 -14.46 16.14
CA GLY A 76 -12.46 -15.81 16.23
C GLY A 76 -12.01 -16.80 15.14
N MET A 77 -11.02 -16.44 14.31
CA MET A 77 -10.25 -17.38 13.49
C MET A 77 -8.82 -17.52 14.02
#